data_AF-A0A4R0QXG0-F1
#
_entry.id   AF-A0A4R0QXG0-F1
#
_cell.length_a   1.000
_cell.length_b   1.000
_cell.length_c   1.000
_cell.angle_alpha   90.00
_cell.angle_beta   90.00
_cell.angle_gamma   90.00
#
_symmetry.space_group_name_H-M   'P 1'
#
loop_
_entity.id
_entity.type
_entity.pdbx_description
1 polymer ?
#
loop_
_entity_poly.entity_id
_entity_poly.type
_entity_poly.pdbx_seq_one_letter_code
_entity_poly.pdbx_strand_id
1 'polypeptide(L)'
;MHLRIELLHQPFEPFSSLERWHCQLHAQGHASSAAEGLFIGRMRAYAADGSALEALELNHYSGMSERHLEQLAHACGARHHARSCLIQHRIGRVLPGEPIVLVAIGADRRGPAQRCCQELLELLKHEAPFWKREWRADGSSEWLSANTPL
;
A
#
# COMPACT_ATOMS: atom_id res chain seq x y z
N MET A 1 -13.22 7.09 -10.60
CA MET A 1 -12.52 5.85 -10.19
C MET A 1 -13.12 5.40 -8.88
N HIS A 2 -13.52 4.13 -8.75
CA HIS A 2 -13.93 3.57 -7.47
C HIS A 2 -12.68 3.41 -6.58
N LEU A 3 -12.65 4.06 -5.42
CA LEU A 3 -11.48 4.08 -4.53
C LEU A 3 -11.85 3.51 -3.17
N ARG A 4 -11.03 2.61 -2.65
CA ARG A 4 -11.11 2.10 -1.28
C ARG A 4 -9.73 2.19 -0.63
N ILE A 5 -9.68 2.81 0.55
CA ILE A 5 -8.45 2.97 1.33
C ILE A 5 -8.70 2.46 2.75
N GLU A 6 -7.78 1.63 3.25
CA GLU A 6 -7.87 1.08 4.62
C GLU A 6 -6.51 1.08 5.29
N LEU A 7 -6.45 1.69 6.48
CA LEU A 7 -5.29 1.61 7.37
C LEU A 7 -5.56 0.56 8.45
N LEU A 8 -4.74 -0.49 8.46
CA LEU A 8 -5.02 -1.72 9.19
C LEU A 8 -4.03 -1.91 10.35
N HIS A 9 -4.55 -1.95 11.57
CA HIS A 9 -3.74 -2.24 12.76
C HIS A 9 -3.38 -3.73 12.86
N GLN A 10 -4.27 -4.61 12.37
CA GLN A 10 -4.12 -6.06 12.43
C GLN A 10 -3.56 -6.60 11.11
N PRO A 11 -2.88 -7.76 11.14
CA PRO A 11 -2.49 -8.48 9.93
C PRO A 11 -3.68 -8.73 9.01
N PHE A 12 -3.40 -8.75 7.71
CA PHE A 12 -4.40 -9.01 6.68
C PHE A 12 -3.84 -9.96 5.63
N GLU A 13 -4.73 -10.77 5.05
CA GLU A 13 -4.39 -11.63 3.91
C GLU A 13 -4.67 -10.88 2.60
N PRO A 14 -3.65 -10.59 1.77
CA PRO A 14 -3.82 -9.72 0.60
C PRO A 14 -4.77 -10.32 -0.44
N PHE A 15 -4.67 -11.62 -0.71
CA PHE A 15 -5.51 -12.27 -1.72
C PHE A 15 -6.98 -12.37 -1.30
N SER A 16 -7.26 -12.69 -0.03
CA SER A 16 -8.64 -12.65 0.50
C SER A 16 -9.19 -11.22 0.54
N SER A 17 -8.33 -10.21 0.71
CA SER A 17 -8.76 -8.81 0.66
C SER A 17 -9.05 -8.35 -0.77
N LEU A 18 -8.25 -8.80 -1.73
CA LEU A 18 -8.47 -8.59 -3.16
C LEU A 18 -9.79 -9.23 -3.62
N GLU A 19 -10.05 -10.48 -3.24
CA GLU A 19 -11.30 -11.19 -3.54
C GLU A 19 -12.51 -10.45 -2.98
N ARG A 20 -12.47 -10.02 -1.70
CA ARG A 20 -13.55 -9.22 -1.09
C ARG A 20 -13.79 -7.92 -1.84
N TRP A 21 -12.73 -7.26 -2.29
CA TRP A 21 -12.85 -6.04 -3.08
C TRP A 21 -13.47 -6.29 -4.45
N HIS A 22 -13.10 -7.37 -5.14
CA HIS A 22 -13.73 -7.79 -6.40
C HIS A 22 -15.22 -8.08 -6.24
N CYS A 23 -15.61 -8.83 -5.20
CA CYS A 23 -17.02 -9.09 -4.90
C CYS A 23 -17.80 -7.78 -4.65
N GLN A 24 -17.19 -6.82 -3.95
CA GLN A 24 -17.80 -5.53 -3.70
C GLN A 24 -17.99 -4.71 -4.99
N LEU A 25 -16.96 -4.63 -5.84
CA LEU A 25 -17.05 -3.95 -7.13
C LEU A 25 -18.17 -4.53 -8.00
N HIS A 26 -18.26 -5.86 -8.06
CA HIS A 26 -19.29 -6.56 -8.81
C HIS A 26 -20.70 -6.27 -8.25
N ALA A 27 -20.87 -6.36 -6.93
CA ALA A 27 -22.16 -6.09 -6.27
C ALA A 27 -22.65 -4.65 -6.47
N GLN A 28 -21.73 -3.70 -6.66
CA GLN A 28 -22.04 -2.29 -6.89
C GLN A 28 -22.25 -1.93 -8.37
N GLY A 29 -22.19 -2.92 -9.29
CA GLY A 29 -22.37 -2.69 -10.72
C GLY A 29 -21.27 -1.84 -11.36
N HIS A 30 -20.10 -1.75 -10.72
CA HIS A 30 -18.96 -1.06 -11.33
C HIS A 30 -18.43 -1.90 -12.50
N ALA A 31 -18.29 -1.26 -13.67
CA ALA A 31 -17.80 -1.91 -14.88
C ALA A 31 -16.52 -2.71 -14.59
N SER A 32 -16.51 -3.98 -14.97
CA SER A 32 -15.35 -4.86 -14.74
C SER A 32 -14.15 -4.30 -15.51
N SER A 33 -13.08 -4.04 -14.76
CA SER A 33 -11.80 -3.72 -15.39
C SER A 33 -11.35 -4.94 -16.20
N ALA A 34 -10.86 -4.72 -17.42
CA ALA A 34 -10.37 -5.81 -18.26
C ALA A 34 -8.91 -6.19 -17.95
N ALA A 35 -8.22 -5.40 -17.13
CA ALA A 35 -6.87 -5.68 -16.65
C ALA A 35 -6.66 -5.11 -15.24
N GLU A 36 -5.77 -5.75 -14.48
CA GLU A 36 -5.39 -5.31 -13.15
C GLU A 36 -3.87 -5.27 -12.98
N GLY A 37 -3.40 -4.28 -12.20
CA GLY A 37 -2.03 -4.17 -11.73
C GLY A 37 -2.02 -4.31 -10.21
N LEU A 38 -1.17 -5.18 -9.69
CA LEU A 38 -1.12 -5.55 -8.28
C LEU A 38 0.30 -5.36 -7.72
N PHE A 39 0.40 -4.79 -6.53
CA PHE A 39 1.61 -4.80 -5.73
C PHE A 39 1.30 -5.22 -4.29
N ILE A 40 2.10 -6.14 -3.76
CA ILE A 40 2.08 -6.55 -2.35
C ILE A 40 3.47 -6.34 -1.78
N GLY A 41 3.59 -5.39 -0.84
CA GLY A 41 4.82 -5.15 -0.09
C GLY A 41 4.78 -5.91 1.23
N ARG A 42 5.88 -6.57 1.58
CA ARG A 42 6.05 -7.30 2.84
C ARG A 42 7.23 -6.76 3.63
N MET A 43 7.20 -6.90 4.95
CA MET A 43 8.34 -6.55 5.78
C MET A 43 9.50 -7.52 5.50
N ARG A 44 10.70 -6.97 5.29
CA ARG A 44 11.93 -7.74 5.15
C ARG A 44 12.44 -8.17 6.53
N ALA A 45 13.12 -9.31 6.58
CA ALA A 45 13.76 -9.80 7.81
C ALA A 45 15.11 -9.10 8.13
N TYR A 46 15.67 -8.36 7.18
CA TYR A 46 16.97 -7.72 7.32
C TYR A 46 16.93 -6.27 6.81
N ALA A 47 17.66 -5.40 7.50
CA ALA A 47 17.90 -4.03 7.09
C ALA A 47 18.90 -3.95 5.92
N ALA A 48 19.14 -2.74 5.40
CA ALA A 48 20.06 -2.51 4.28
C ALA A 48 21.52 -2.86 4.62
N ASP A 49 21.90 -2.76 5.89
CA ASP A 49 23.23 -3.12 6.40
C ASP A 49 23.37 -4.63 6.72
N GLY A 50 22.32 -5.43 6.50
CA GLY A 50 22.28 -6.86 6.79
C GLY A 50 21.91 -7.22 8.23
N SER A 51 21.69 -6.25 9.11
CA SER A 51 21.24 -6.52 10.48
C SER A 51 19.81 -7.09 10.51
N ALA A 52 19.55 -8.01 11.44
CA ALA A 52 18.24 -8.64 11.57
C ALA A 52 17.21 -7.66 12.16
N LEU A 53 16.05 -7.57 11.52
CA LEU A 53 14.92 -6.78 11.97
C LEU A 53 13.91 -7.66 12.69
N GLU A 54 13.49 -7.23 13.87
CA GLU A 54 12.43 -7.86 14.65
C GLU A 54 11.05 -7.34 14.24
N ALA A 55 10.94 -6.04 13.95
CA ALA A 55 9.69 -5.44 13.53
C ALA A 55 9.90 -4.10 12.79
N LEU A 56 8.90 -3.73 12.00
CA LEU A 56 8.71 -2.37 11.50
C LEU A 56 7.49 -1.78 12.20
N GLU A 57 7.63 -0.59 12.77
CA GLU A 57 6.52 0.17 13.31
C GLU A 57 6.18 1.35 12.40
N LEU A 58 4.90 1.46 12.06
CA LEU A 58 4.37 2.45 11.13
C LEU A 58 3.36 3.35 11.85
N ASN A 59 3.75 4.60 12.08
CA ASN A 59 2.88 5.60 12.68
C ASN A 59 2.34 6.57 11.62
N HIS A 60 1.17 7.14 11.89
CA HIS A 60 0.49 8.04 10.97
C HIS A 60 -0.36 9.06 11.74
N TYR A 61 -0.76 10.14 11.07
CA TYR A 61 -1.71 11.10 11.62
C TYR A 61 -3.11 10.78 11.08
N SER A 62 -3.99 10.33 11.97
CA SER A 62 -5.35 9.92 11.59
C SER A 62 -6.13 11.05 10.94
N GLY A 63 -6.82 10.72 9.85
CA GLY A 63 -7.59 11.64 9.03
C GLY A 63 -6.76 12.46 8.05
N MET A 64 -5.49 12.77 8.31
CA MET A 64 -4.62 13.45 7.32
C MET A 64 -4.04 12.45 6.33
N SER A 65 -3.56 11.31 6.82
CA SER A 65 -2.97 10.27 5.98
C SER A 65 -3.99 9.79 4.94
N GLU A 66 -5.19 9.44 5.37
CA GLU A 66 -6.27 8.96 4.50
C GLU A 66 -6.62 9.98 3.42
N ARG A 67 -6.82 11.26 3.79
CA ARG A 67 -7.09 12.34 2.82
C ARG A 67 -5.96 12.53 1.81
N HIS A 68 -4.71 12.41 2.25
CA HIS A 68 -3.56 12.54 1.35
C HIS A 68 -3.46 11.35 0.40
N LEU A 69 -3.67 10.13 0.90
CA LEU A 69 -3.74 8.92 0.08
C LEU A 69 -4.86 9.00 -0.97
N GLU A 70 -6.02 9.53 -0.59
CA GLU A 70 -7.13 9.77 -1.52
C GLU A 70 -6.73 10.73 -2.65
N GLN A 71 -6.07 11.84 -2.31
CA GLN A 71 -5.59 12.82 -3.30
C GLN A 71 -4.59 12.19 -4.29
N LEU A 72 -3.59 11.45 -3.78
CA LEU A 72 -2.60 10.77 -4.61
C LEU A 72 -3.25 9.73 -5.52
N ALA A 73 -4.15 8.91 -4.97
CA ALA A 73 -4.85 7.88 -5.73
C ALA A 73 -5.73 8.48 -6.82
N HIS A 74 -6.47 9.55 -6.53
CA HIS A 74 -7.30 10.22 -7.52
C HIS A 74 -6.47 10.88 -8.62
N ALA A 75 -5.39 11.58 -8.28
CA ALA A 75 -4.51 12.22 -9.26
C ALA A 75 -3.84 11.17 -10.17
N CYS A 76 -3.29 10.11 -9.59
CA CYS A 76 -2.67 9.02 -10.33
C CYS A 76 -3.68 8.26 -11.21
N GLY A 77 -4.84 7.93 -10.64
CA GLY A 77 -5.90 7.24 -11.35
C GLY A 77 -6.46 8.03 -12.53
N ALA A 78 -6.59 9.36 -12.39
CA ALA A 78 -7.02 10.23 -13.48
C ALA A 78 -6.00 10.23 -14.63
N ARG A 79 -4.70 10.33 -14.32
CA ARG A 79 -3.62 10.38 -15.31
C ARG A 79 -3.51 9.10 -16.14
N HIS A 80 -3.78 7.95 -15.52
CA HIS A 80 -3.70 6.64 -16.17
C HIS A 80 -5.07 6.06 -16.56
N HIS A 81 -6.17 6.80 -16.42
CA HIS A 81 -7.52 6.29 -16.70
C HIS A 81 -7.88 5.00 -15.93
N ALA A 82 -7.50 4.92 -14.66
CA ALA A 82 -7.88 3.82 -13.80
C ALA A 82 -9.39 3.85 -13.47
N ARG A 83 -9.99 2.66 -13.43
CA ARG A 83 -11.42 2.46 -13.13
C ARG A 83 -11.64 2.23 -11.64
N SER A 84 -10.76 1.46 -11.01
CA SER A 84 -10.83 1.13 -9.60
C SER A 84 -9.43 1.11 -8.96
N CYS A 85 -9.37 1.41 -7.66
CA CYS A 85 -8.16 1.38 -6.85
C CYS A 85 -8.47 0.88 -5.44
N LEU A 86 -7.66 -0.05 -4.97
CA LEU A 86 -7.60 -0.51 -3.58
C LEU A 86 -6.23 -0.15 -3.01
N ILE A 87 -6.21 0.48 -1.84
CA ILE A 87 -5.02 0.68 -1.02
C ILE A 87 -5.32 0.13 0.37
N GLN A 88 -4.60 -0.91 0.78
CA GLN A 88 -4.58 -1.33 2.18
C GLN A 88 -3.15 -1.19 2.70
N HIS A 89 -2.98 -0.57 3.85
CA HIS A 89 -1.66 -0.35 4.44
C HIS A 89 -1.68 -0.67 5.94
N ARG A 90 -0.67 -1.39 6.42
CA ARG A 90 -0.49 -1.66 7.85
C ARG A 90 -0.04 -0.41 8.59
N ILE A 91 -0.54 -0.26 9.80
CA ILE A 91 -0.07 0.70 10.79
C ILE A 91 0.19 -0.03 12.11
N GLY A 92 0.98 0.57 12.98
CA GLY A 92 1.51 -0.09 14.17
C GLY A 92 2.63 -1.07 13.83
N ARG A 93 2.78 -2.11 14.65
CA ARG A 93 3.88 -3.08 14.58
C ARG A 93 3.61 -4.16 13.52
N VAL A 94 4.58 -4.38 12.65
CA VAL A 94 4.55 -5.36 11.55
C VAL A 94 5.78 -6.24 11.65
N LEU A 95 5.59 -7.56 11.53
CA LEU A 95 6.66 -8.55 11.69
C LEU A 95 7.23 -9.02 10.34
N PRO A 96 8.45 -9.59 10.30
CA PRO A 96 9.06 -10.07 9.08
C PRO A 96 8.15 -11.04 8.31
N GLY A 97 8.02 -10.82 7.00
CA GLY A 97 7.14 -11.60 6.12
C GLY A 97 5.68 -11.16 6.09
N GLU A 98 5.22 -10.39 7.08
CA GLU A 98 3.86 -9.86 7.08
C GLU A 98 3.65 -8.84 5.94
N PRO A 99 2.46 -8.84 5.31
CA PRO A 99 2.07 -7.79 4.37
C PRO A 99 2.05 -6.43 5.07
N ILE A 100 2.76 -5.46 4.49
CA ILE A 100 2.69 -4.06 4.87
C ILE A 100 1.67 -3.33 4.00
N VAL A 101 1.66 -3.57 2.70
CA VAL A 101 0.83 -2.80 1.77
C VAL A 101 0.31 -3.68 0.65
N LEU A 102 -0.94 -3.44 0.28
CA LEU A 102 -1.58 -3.94 -0.93
C LEU A 102 -2.06 -2.74 -1.75
N VAL A 103 -1.60 -2.66 -3.00
CA VAL A 103 -2.13 -1.73 -4.01
C VAL A 103 -2.66 -2.55 -5.18
N ALA A 104 -3.94 -2.38 -5.51
CA ALA A 104 -4.55 -2.97 -6.69
C ALA A 104 -5.22 -1.90 -7.56
N ILE A 105 -4.95 -1.91 -8.86
CA ILE A 105 -5.51 -0.98 -9.83
C ILE A 105 -6.23 -1.73 -10.93
N GLY A 106 -7.51 -1.45 -11.14
CA GLY A 106 -8.28 -1.92 -12.28
C GLY A 106 -8.30 -0.88 -13.40
N ALA A 107 -8.06 -1.30 -14.65
CA ALA A 107 -8.21 -0.48 -15.84
C ALA A 107 -8.68 -1.29 -17.06
N ASP A 108 -9.04 -0.60 -18.14
CA ASP A 108 -9.51 -1.25 -19.38
C ASP A 108 -8.37 -1.97 -20.14
N ARG A 109 -7.10 -1.67 -19.83
CA ARG A 109 -5.93 -2.23 -20.51
C ARG A 109 -4.78 -2.43 -19.53
N ARG A 110 -3.95 -3.45 -19.80
CA ARG A 110 -2.78 -3.81 -18.97
C ARG A 110 -1.79 -2.67 -18.75
N GLY A 111 -1.49 -1.90 -19.80
CA GLY A 111 -0.49 -0.82 -19.73
C GLY A 111 -0.86 0.26 -18.72
N PRO A 112 -2.07 0.85 -18.82
CA PRO A 112 -2.60 1.75 -17.80
C PRO A 112 -2.62 1.17 -16.38
N ALA A 113 -3.08 -0.07 -16.21
CA ALA A 113 -3.15 -0.71 -14.89
C ALA A 113 -1.76 -0.85 -14.24
N GLN A 114 -0.78 -1.34 -15.01
CA GLN A 114 0.60 -1.54 -14.55
C GLN A 114 1.28 -0.21 -14.20
N ARG A 115 1.21 0.79 -15.09
CA ARG A 115 1.85 2.10 -14.86
C ARG A 115 1.22 2.85 -13.70
N CYS A 116 -0.11 2.80 -13.58
CA CYS A 116 -0.80 3.43 -12.45
C CYS A 116 -0.41 2.78 -11.13
N CYS A 117 -0.32 1.45 -11.08
CA CYS A 117 0.08 0.73 -9.87
C CYS A 117 1.52 1.08 -9.46
N GLN A 118 2.45 1.09 -10.43
CA GLN A 118 3.84 1.47 -10.19
C GLN A 118 3.97 2.92 -9.72
N GLU A 119 3.33 3.87 -10.40
CA GLU A 119 3.45 5.26 -10.02
C GLU A 119 2.81 5.54 -8.66
N LEU A 120 1.62 4.98 -8.40
CA LEU A 120 0.96 5.14 -7.11
C LEU A 120 1.84 4.58 -5.98
N LEU A 121 2.49 3.43 -6.17
CA LEU A 121 3.42 2.90 -5.18
C LEU A 121 4.57 3.88 -4.88
N GLU A 122 5.14 4.51 -5.89
CA GLU A 122 6.21 5.48 -5.70
C GLU A 122 5.71 6.75 -4.98
N LEU A 123 4.52 7.24 -5.31
CA LEU A 123 3.88 8.34 -4.58
C LEU A 123 3.65 7.96 -3.11
N LEU A 124 3.14 6.75 -2.84
CA LEU A 124 2.94 6.25 -1.48
C LEU A 124 4.24 6.13 -0.70
N LYS A 125 5.33 5.75 -1.34
CA LYS A 125 6.64 5.65 -0.68
C LYS A 125 7.20 7.02 -0.32
N HIS A 126 7.02 8.04 -1.15
CA HIS A 126 7.70 9.33 -0.97
C HIS A 126 6.84 10.39 -0.30
N GLU A 127 5.53 10.39 -0.56
CA GLU A 127 4.63 11.48 -0.17
C GLU A 127 3.68 11.06 0.96
N ALA A 128 3.45 9.76 1.17
CA ALA A 128 2.55 9.34 2.24
C ALA A 128 3.12 9.70 3.62
N PRO A 129 2.30 10.33 4.51
CA PRO A 129 2.75 10.79 5.82
C PRO A 129 2.77 9.62 6.81
N PHE A 130 3.68 8.67 6.58
CA PHE A 130 3.98 7.55 7.46
C PHE A 130 5.38 7.71 8.05
N TRP A 131 5.50 7.53 9.36
CA TRP A 131 6.78 7.48 10.06
C TRP A 131 7.13 6.03 10.36
N LYS A 132 8.33 5.63 9.95
CA LYS A 132 8.82 4.25 10.04
C LYS A 132 9.87 4.15 11.13
N ARG A 133 9.72 3.19 12.03
CA ARG A 133 10.73 2.82 13.02
C ARG A 133 11.07 1.34 12.88
N GLU A 134 12.34 1.05 12.68
CA GLU A 134 12.85 -0.32 12.65
C GLU A 134 13.28 -0.76 14.05
N TRP A 135 12.91 -1.98 14.43
CA TRP A 135 13.26 -2.61 15.69
C TRP A 135 14.23 -3.76 15.43
N ARG A 136 15.31 -3.84 16.22
CA ARG A 136 16.32 -4.90 16.15
C ARG A 136 16.16 -5.87 17.32
N ALA A 137 16.68 -7.09 17.14
CA ALA A 137 16.56 -8.18 18.13
C ALA A 137 17.26 -7.92 19.48
N ASP A 138 18.18 -6.94 19.53
CA ASP A 138 18.81 -6.49 20.77
C ASP A 138 17.96 -5.47 21.55
N GLY A 139 16.76 -5.18 21.07
CA GLY A 139 15.83 -4.19 21.64
C GLY A 139 16.13 -2.75 21.20
N SER A 140 17.16 -2.50 20.40
CA SER A 140 17.41 -1.18 19.83
C SER A 140 16.39 -0.83 18.74
N SER A 141 16.12 0.46 18.55
CA SER A 141 15.19 0.94 17.53
C SER A 141 15.70 2.22 16.87
N GLU A 142 15.40 2.38 15.59
CA GLU A 142 15.84 3.53 14.80
C GLU A 142 14.69 4.09 13.96
N TRP A 143 14.48 5.40 14.03
CA TRP A 143 13.55 6.09 13.13
C TRP A 143 14.21 6.29 11.79
N LEU A 144 13.55 5.85 10.72
CA LEU A 144 14.04 6.06 9.37
C LEU A 144 13.81 7.53 8.99
N SER A 145 14.90 8.24 8.75
CA SER A 145 14.90 9.67 8.40
C SER A 145 14.55 9.95 6.93
N ALA A 146 14.61 8.93 6.07
CA ALA A 146 14.25 9.01 4.67
C ALA A 146 13.61 7.71 4.19
N ASN A 147 12.73 7.82 3.19
CA ASN A 147 12.25 6.66 2.45
C ASN A 147 13.36 6.19 1.51
N THR A 148 13.61 4.87 1.47
CA THR A 148 14.58 4.29 0.52
C THR A 148 14.12 4.60 -0.91
N PRO A 149 14.87 5.42 -1.67
CA PRO A 149 14.59 5.61 -3.09
C PRO A 149 14.87 4.29 -3.84
N LEU A 150 14.23 4.10 -5.00
CA LEU A 150 14.57 3.02 -5.92
C LEU A 150 16.03 3.11 -6.41
#